data_AF-A0A3N7AHK0-F1
#
_entry.id   AF-A0A3N7AHK0-F1
#
_cell.length_a   1.000
_cell.length_b   1.000
_cell.length_c   1.000
_cell.angle_alpha   90.00
_cell.angle_beta   90.00
_cell.angle_gamma   90.00
#
_symmetry.space_group_name_H-M   'P 1'
#
loop_
_entity.id
_entity.type
_entity.pdbx_description
1 polymer ?
#
loop_
_entity_poly.entity_id
_entity_poly.type
_entity_poly.pdbx_seq_one_letter_code
_entity_poly.pdbx_strand_id
1 'polypeptide(L)' 'IVVVENVHRHIEEGKSRVQAALIGAREVAGPVIAMTLTLAAVYAPIGLMGGLTGSLFKEFAFTLAGAVVVSGV' A
#
# COMPACT_ATOMS: atom_id res chain seq x y z
N ILE A 1 -8.46 3.71 -3.19
CA ILE A 1 -9.84 3.69 -2.65
C ILE A 1 -9.87 4.29 -1.25
N VAL A 2 -9.22 3.67 -0.26
CA VAL A 2 -9.19 4.14 1.14
C VAL A 2 -8.93 5.64 1.30
N VAL A 3 -7.93 6.19 0.59
CA VAL A 3 -7.63 7.64 0.63
C VAL A 3 -8.82 8.49 0.17
N VAL A 4 -9.45 8.13 -0.95
CA VAL A 4 -10.58 8.88 -1.52
C VAL A 4 -11.79 8.82 -0.59
N GLU A 5 -12.09 7.66 -0.04
CA GLU A 5 -13.20 7.47 0.90
C GLU A 5 -12.98 8.28 2.19
N ASN A 6 -11.75 8.28 2.71
CA ASN A 6 -11.38 9.07 3.89
C ASN A 6 -11.49 10.59 3.64
N VAL A 7 -11.12 11.05 2.45
CA VAL A 7 -11.28 12.45 2.03
C VAL A 7 -12.76 12.79 1.84
N HIS A 8 -13.54 11.90 1.23
CA HIS A 8 -14.96 12.10 1.02
C HIS A 8 -15.72 12.26 2.34
N ARG A 9 -15.43 11.38 3.33
CA ARG A 9 -15.98 11.49 4.69
C ARG A 9 -15.76 12.87 5.31
N HIS A 10 -14.57 13.43 5.16
CA HIS A 10 -14.26 14.77 5.66
C HIS A 10 -14.98 15.90 4.92
N ILE A 11 -15.28 15.71 3.64
CA ILE A 11 -16.10 16.67 2.87
C ILE A 11 -17.55 16.63 3.37
N GLU A 12 -18.08 15.43 3.67
CA GLU A 12 -19.42 15.27 4.26
C GLU A 12 -19.51 15.88 5.67
N GLU A 13 -18.42 15.87 6.44
CA GLU A 13 -18.29 16.56 7.72
C GLU A 13 -18.16 18.10 7.60
N GLY A 14 -18.21 18.65 6.38
CA GLY A 14 -18.22 20.09 6.12
C GLY A 14 -16.85 20.72 5.91
N LYS A 15 -15.77 19.94 5.79
CA LYS A 15 -14.43 20.50 5.50
C LYS A 15 -14.30 20.89 4.03
N SER A 16 -13.56 21.96 3.77
CA SER A 16 -13.21 22.36 2.40
C SER A 16 -12.40 21.27 1.70
N ARG A 17 -12.49 21.17 0.37
CA ARG A 17 -11.82 20.13 -0.43
C ARG A 17 -10.32 19.97 -0.11
N VAL A 18 -9.60 21.08 0.02
CA VAL A 18 -8.16 21.07 0.32
C VAL A 18 -7.90 20.59 1.75
N GLN A 19 -8.69 21.05 2.71
CA GLN A 19 -8.56 20.64 4.11
C GLN A 19 -8.91 19.15 4.30
N ALA A 20 -9.97 18.68 3.65
CA ALA A 20 -10.36 17.27 3.65
C ALA A 20 -9.26 16.39 3.06
N ALA A 21 -8.63 16.81 1.96
CA ALA A 21 -7.49 16.10 1.36
C ALA A 21 -6.28 16.02 2.31
N LEU A 22 -5.91 17.14 2.94
CA LEU A 22 -4.77 17.21 3.86
C LEU A 22 -4.97 16.34 5.11
N ILE A 23 -6.15 16.41 5.72
CA ILE A 23 -6.47 15.63 6.91
C ILE A 23 -6.61 14.16 6.53
N GLY A 24 -7.34 13.89 5.45
CA GLY A 24 -7.56 12.54 4.95
C GLY A 24 -6.26 11.82 4.65
N ALA A 25 -5.29 12.50 4.03
CA ALA A 25 -3.96 11.97 3.75
C ALA A 25 -3.16 11.69 5.04
N ARG A 26 -3.21 12.57 6.04
CA ARG A 26 -2.47 12.40 7.30
C ARG A 26 -2.97 11.21 8.13
N GLU A 27 -4.26 10.96 8.13
CA GLU A 27 -4.84 9.83 8.87
C GLU A 27 -4.49 8.47 8.24
N VAL A 28 -4.49 8.40 6.90
CA VAL A 28 -4.27 7.14 6.18
C VAL A 28 -2.81 6.85 5.88
N ALA A 29 -1.92 7.85 5.96
CA ALA A 29 -0.49 7.67 5.68
C ALA A 29 0.14 6.55 6.51
N GLY A 30 -0.09 6.55 7.83
CA GLY A 30 0.42 5.52 8.73
C GLY A 30 -0.07 4.10 8.35
N PRO A 31 -1.39 3.88 8.27
CA PRO A 31 -1.95 2.60 7.83
C PRO A 31 -1.46 2.12 6.46
N VAL A 32 -1.36 3.01 5.46
CA VAL A 32 -0.89 2.67 4.11
C VAL A 32 0.56 2.20 4.14
N ILE A 33 1.45 2.92 4.84
CA ILE A 33 2.85 2.52 4.99
C ILE A 33 2.95 1.17 5.70
N ALA A 34 2.19 0.98 6.78
CA ALA A 34 2.20 -0.28 7.53
C ALA A 34 1.75 -1.47 6.68
N MET A 35 0.69 -1.32 5.88
CA MET A 35 0.23 -2.34 4.95
C MET A 35 1.29 -2.65 3.87
N THR A 36 1.89 -1.63 3.27
CA THR A 36 2.95 -1.77 2.26
C THR A 36 4.13 -2.55 2.81
N LEU A 37 4.60 -2.21 4.01
CA LEU A 37 5.71 -2.92 4.66
C LEU A 37 5.33 -4.36 5.02
N THR A 38 4.10 -4.59 5.48
CA THR A 38 3.60 -5.95 5.78
C THR A 38 3.61 -6.83 4.52
N LEU A 39 3.10 -6.31 3.40
CA LEU A 39 3.10 -7.04 2.12
C LEU A 39 4.52 -7.29 1.61
N ALA A 40 5.41 -6.30 1.69
CA ALA A 40 6.81 -6.47 1.33
C ALA A 40 7.48 -7.57 2.18
N ALA A 41 7.22 -7.59 3.49
CA ALA A 41 7.74 -8.61 4.40
C ALA A 41 7.19 -10.02 4.08
N VAL A 42 5.94 -10.13 3.64
CA VAL A 42 5.34 -11.41 3.20
C VAL A 42 5.94 -11.91 1.89
N TYR A 43 6.27 -11.03 0.94
CA TYR A 43 6.84 -11.41 -0.36
C TYR A 43 8.35 -11.68 -0.31
N ALA A 44 9.08 -11.07 0.61
CA ALA A 44 10.53 -11.26 0.79
C ALA A 44 10.97 -12.74 0.83
N PRO A 45 10.38 -13.63 1.66
CA PRO A 45 10.79 -15.04 1.70
C PRO A 45 10.49 -15.80 0.40
N ILE A 46 9.48 -15.39 -0.37
CA ILE A 46 9.14 -16.03 -1.65
C ILE A 46 10.25 -15.76 -2.69
N GLY A 47 10.80 -14.54 -2.71
CA GLY A 47 11.92 -14.18 -3.60
C GLY A 47 13.25 -14.87 -3.25
N LEU A 48 13.38 -15.34 -2.01
CA LEU A 48 14.56 -16.06 -1.49
C LEU A 48 14.41 -17.59 -1.57
N MET A 49 13.24 -18.09 -1.96
CA MET A 49 12.98 -19.52 -2.07
C MET A 49 13.78 -20.15 -3.22
N GLY A 50 14.41 -21.30 -2.96
CA GLY A 50 15.17 -22.07 -3.95
C GLY A 50 14.35 -23.15 -4.67
N GLY A 51 14.97 -23.87 -5.60
CA GLY A 51 14.37 -24.96 -6.35
C GLY A 51 13.44 -24.51 -7.49
N LEU A 52 12.81 -25.47 -8.17
CA LEU A 52 11.93 -25.23 -9.32
C LEU A 52 10.75 -24.31 -8.95
N THR A 53 10.10 -24.59 -7.81
CA THR A 53 9.01 -23.78 -7.28
C THR A 53 9.48 -22.35 -7.00
N GLY A 54 10.63 -22.18 -6.35
CA GLY A 54 11.21 -20.85 -6.10
C GLY A 54 11.44 -20.06 -7.38
N SER A 55 12.00 -20.69 -8.42
CA SER A 55 12.24 -20.04 -9.72
C SER A 55 10.97 -19.53 -10.39
N LEU A 56 9.86 -20.28 -10.30
CA LEU A 56 8.59 -19.90 -10.92
C LEU A 56 7.90 -18.75 -10.16
N PHE A 57 8.00 -18.72 -8.83
CA PHE A 57 7.35 -17.69 -8.01
C PHE A 57 8.20 -16.43 -7.79
N LYS A 58 9.51 -16.49 -8.03
CA LYS A 58 10.43 -15.37 -7.83
C LYS A 58 10.06 -14.15 -8.66
N GLU A 59 9.73 -14.33 -9.94
CA GLU A 59 9.32 -13.23 -10.82
C GLU A 59 8.02 -12.55 -10.34
N PHE A 60 7.04 -13.34 -9.92
CA PHE A 60 5.80 -12.83 -9.33
C PHE A 60 6.05 -12.08 -8.02
N ALA A 61 6.90 -12.61 -7.15
CA ALA A 61 7.21 -12.01 -5.86
C ALA A 61 7.84 -10.61 -6.02
N PHE A 62 8.83 -10.47 -6.92
CA PHE A 62 9.44 -9.17 -7.19
C PHE A 62 8.48 -8.19 -7.86
N THR A 63 7.66 -8.66 -8.79
CA THR A 63 6.66 -7.81 -9.46
C THR A 63 5.64 -7.27 -8.47
N LEU A 64 5.10 -8.12 -7.60
CA LEU A 64 4.12 -7.71 -6.58
C LEU A 64 4.74 -6.83 -5.50
N ALA A 65 5.93 -7.17 -5.01
CA ALA A 65 6.64 -6.35 -4.03
C ALA A 65 6.94 -4.95 -4.60
N GLY A 66 7.44 -4.87 -5.84
CA GLY A 66 7.68 -3.60 -6.52
C GLY A 66 6.40 -2.79 -6.72
N ALA A 67 5.33 -3.42 -7.21
CA ALA A 67 4.05 -2.76 -7.43
C ALA A 67 3.45 -2.20 -6.13
N VAL A 68 3.53 -2.94 -5.03
CA VAL A 68 3.01 -2.51 -3.73
C VAL A 68 3.83 -1.36 -3.15
N VAL A 69 5.15 -1.41 -3.26
CA VAL A 69 6.04 -0.32 -2.79
C VAL A 69 5.78 0.96 -3.58
N VAL A 70 5.69 0.89 -4.92
CA VAL A 70 5.40 2.06 -5.77
C VAL A 70 3.99 2.62 -5.56
N SER A 71 3.03 1.77 -5.20
CA SER A 71 1.64 2.19 -4.94
C SER A 71 1.48 2.87 -3.59
N GLY A 72 2.19 2.37 -2.57
CA GLY A 72 2.03 2.81 -1.18
C GLY A 72 2.98 3.93 -0.72
N VAL A 73 4.03 4.23 -1.48
CA VAL A 73 4.98 5.33 -1.25
C VAL A 73 4.66 6.47 -2.23
#